data_AF-A0A7X0DSV9-F1
#
_entry.id   AF-A0A7X0DSV9-F1
#
_cell.length_a   1.000
_cell.length_b   1.000
_cell.length_c   1.000
_cell.angle_alpha   90.00
_cell.angle_beta   90.00
_cell.angle_gamma   90.00
#
_symmetry.space_group_name_H-M   'P 1'
#
loop_
_entity.id
_entity.type
_entity.pdbx_description
1 polymer ?
#
loop_
_entity_poly.entity_id
_entity_poly.type
_entity_poly.pdbx_seq_one_letter_code
_entity_poly.pdbx_strand_id
1 'polypeptide(L)'
;MLGETISFVRRNLFLVCVFVVLSCAIVVFSEYNESSHGGSTQFFIALYVGYRVQATILNGTGRVQISQGMVGFGGYIWKNFLILLVVMAVAIGGPLAFGAASFSMGAFLLLCGGLFAIIYPLLLALVGTWPTTGIAGSKSGLAEAFARGQHGFLPTFLRLFAGIVLPPAVSFLLMAIAASMSYEADAVFQGGKISPVALVLLVISQSLGTLGICYASVVLARKFQFSEVARNSSQGNAVSEISEIFR
;
A
#
# COMPACT_ATOMS: atom_id res chain seq x y z
N MET A 1 4.18 -13.83 -6.49
CA MET A 1 3.50 -12.61 -6.02
C MET A 1 1.99 -12.83 -5.90
N LEU A 2 1.22 -12.88 -6.99
CA LEU A 2 -0.25 -12.99 -6.92
C LEU A 2 -0.74 -14.27 -6.22
N GLY A 3 -0.15 -15.44 -6.56
CA GLY A 3 -0.44 -16.70 -5.85
C GLY A 3 -0.06 -16.69 -4.36
N GLU A 4 0.95 -15.90 -3.96
CA GLU A 4 1.34 -15.75 -2.56
C GLU A 4 0.38 -14.83 -1.81
N THR A 5 -0.08 -13.76 -2.45
CA THR A 5 -1.14 -12.90 -1.92
C THR A 5 -2.42 -13.71 -1.69
N ILE A 6 -2.84 -14.52 -2.66
CA ILE A 6 -4.01 -15.41 -2.51
C ILE A 6 -3.78 -16.43 -1.38
N SER A 7 -2.60 -17.04 -1.31
CA SER A 7 -2.25 -17.98 -0.24
C SER A 7 -2.28 -17.33 1.15
N PHE A 8 -1.73 -16.10 1.27
CA PHE A 8 -1.78 -15.32 2.50
C PHE A 8 -3.22 -15.00 2.91
N VAL A 9 -4.02 -14.48 1.98
CA VAL A 9 -5.43 -14.14 2.23
C VAL A 9 -6.22 -15.37 2.65
N ARG A 10 -6.05 -16.50 1.95
CA ARG A 10 -6.72 -17.75 2.29
C ARG A 10 -6.34 -18.27 3.67
N ARG A 11 -5.06 -18.16 4.05
CA ARG A 11 -4.56 -18.61 5.36
C ARG A 11 -4.95 -17.68 6.52
N ASN A 12 -5.27 -16.42 6.22
CA ASN A 12 -5.55 -15.37 7.21
C ASN A 12 -6.91 -14.70 6.95
N LEU A 13 -7.88 -15.46 6.46
CA LEU A 13 -9.15 -14.95 5.94
C LEU A 13 -9.94 -14.19 7.02
N PHE A 14 -9.96 -14.72 8.25
CA PHE A 14 -10.57 -14.03 9.40
C PHE A 14 -10.02 -12.63 9.62
N LEU A 15 -8.69 -12.49 9.62
CA LEU A 15 -8.02 -11.21 9.84
C LEU A 15 -8.28 -10.24 8.69
N VAL A 16 -8.29 -10.71 7.44
CA VAL A 16 -8.66 -9.90 6.28
C VAL A 16 -10.12 -9.43 6.38
N CYS A 17 -11.06 -10.31 6.75
CA CYS A 17 -12.46 -9.94 6.96
C CYS A 17 -12.63 -8.88 8.05
N VAL A 18 -11.95 -9.03 9.19
CA VAL A 18 -11.97 -8.03 10.27
C VAL A 18 -11.51 -6.66 9.76
N PHE A 19 -10.46 -6.60 8.95
CA PHE A 19 -10.00 -5.34 8.38
C PHE A 19 -10.99 -4.73 7.40
N VAL A 20 -11.59 -5.52 6.52
CA VAL A 20 -12.62 -5.02 5.60
C VAL A 20 -13.80 -4.45 6.38
N VAL A 21 -14.26 -5.16 7.42
CA VAL A 21 -15.37 -4.71 8.27
C VAL A 21 -15.02 -3.43 9.01
N LEU A 22 -13.83 -3.33 9.61
CA LEU A 22 -13.37 -2.11 10.29
C LEU A 22 -13.26 -0.93 9.32
N SER A 23 -12.71 -1.14 8.13
CA SER A 23 -12.60 -0.10 7.11
C SER A 23 -13.97 0.38 6.64
N CYS A 24 -14.92 -0.54 6.43
CA CYS A 24 -16.32 -0.18 6.09
C CYS A 24 -16.96 0.61 7.24
N ALA A 25 -16.82 0.14 8.48
CA ALA A 25 -17.39 0.79 9.66
C ALA A 25 -16.87 2.22 9.82
N ILE A 26 -15.58 2.47 9.56
CA ILE A 26 -15.00 3.81 9.59
C ILE A 26 -15.61 4.72 8.53
N VAL A 27 -15.78 4.24 7.29
CA VAL A 27 -16.41 5.05 6.23
C VAL A 27 -17.83 5.41 6.62
N VAL A 28 -18.63 4.40 7.00
CA VAL A 28 -20.04 4.59 7.39
C VAL A 28 -20.16 5.53 8.59
N PHE A 29 -19.28 5.40 9.57
CA PHE A 29 -19.27 6.29 10.74
C PHE A 29 -18.81 7.71 10.40
N SER A 30 -17.82 7.85 9.51
CA SER A 30 -17.35 9.16 9.04
C SER A 30 -18.46 9.90 8.32
N GLU A 31 -19.20 9.18 7.47
CA GLU A 31 -20.35 9.66 6.71
C GLU A 31 -21.52 10.04 7.64
N TYR A 32 -21.86 9.18 8.61
CA TYR A 32 -22.92 9.45 9.59
C TYR A 32 -22.65 10.71 10.43
N ASN A 33 -21.39 10.98 10.77
CA ASN A 33 -21.01 12.15 11.57
C ASN A 33 -20.65 13.37 10.72
N GLU A 34 -20.82 13.31 9.39
CA GLU A 34 -20.39 14.37 8.44
C GLU A 34 -18.93 14.81 8.66
N SER A 35 -18.11 13.89 9.17
CA SER A 35 -16.75 14.18 9.62
C SER A 35 -15.75 13.84 8.51
N SER A 36 -14.76 14.71 8.29
CA SER A 36 -13.69 14.51 7.31
C SER A 36 -12.50 13.69 7.84
N HIS A 37 -12.57 13.18 9.08
CA HIS A 37 -11.42 12.62 9.81
C HIS A 37 -11.11 11.14 9.50
N GLY A 38 -11.95 10.43 8.76
CA GLY A 38 -11.80 8.99 8.50
C GLY A 38 -10.51 8.59 7.76
N GLY A 39 -9.94 9.49 6.96
CA GLY A 39 -8.78 9.19 6.11
C GLY A 39 -7.49 8.84 6.88
N SER A 40 -7.25 9.49 8.02
CA SER A 40 -6.06 9.22 8.84
C SER A 40 -6.10 7.83 9.48
N THR A 41 -7.28 7.43 9.99
CA THR A 41 -7.49 6.11 10.61
C THR A 41 -7.34 4.99 9.59
N GLN A 42 -7.91 5.17 8.39
CA GLN A 42 -7.75 4.21 7.30
C GLN A 42 -6.29 4.05 6.87
N PHE A 43 -5.50 5.14 6.87
CA PHE A 43 -4.08 5.06 6.59
C PHE A 43 -3.33 4.21 7.62
N PHE A 44 -3.58 4.41 8.92
CA PHE A 44 -2.97 3.59 9.97
C PHE A 44 -3.36 2.11 9.87
N ILE A 45 -4.61 1.81 9.54
CA ILE A 45 -5.07 0.43 9.31
C ILE A 45 -4.33 -0.17 8.11
N ALA A 46 -4.22 0.55 7.00
CA ALA A 46 -3.48 0.10 5.82
C ALA A 46 -2.01 -0.20 6.14
N LEU A 47 -1.34 0.66 6.92
CA LEU A 47 0.02 0.41 7.40
C LEU A 47 0.11 -0.82 8.30
N TYR A 48 -0.82 -1.01 9.22
CA TYR A 48 -0.83 -2.17 10.09
C TYR A 48 -1.01 -3.48 9.31
N VAL A 49 -1.95 -3.49 8.35
CA VAL A 49 -2.14 -4.63 7.43
C VAL A 49 -0.86 -4.90 6.66
N GLY A 50 -0.28 -3.87 6.05
CA GLY A 50 0.94 -4.00 5.26
C GLY A 50 2.12 -4.53 6.08
N TYR A 51 2.29 -4.03 7.31
CA TYR A 51 3.29 -4.52 8.25
C TYR A 51 3.09 -6.01 8.56
N ARG A 52 1.86 -6.44 8.89
CA ARG A 52 1.58 -7.85 9.21
C ARG A 52 1.82 -8.76 8.01
N VAL A 53 1.45 -8.33 6.81
CA VAL A 53 1.73 -9.07 5.57
C VAL A 53 3.24 -9.20 5.37
N GLN A 54 3.99 -8.09 5.42
CA GLN A 54 5.44 -8.10 5.21
C GLN A 54 6.16 -8.95 6.26
N ALA A 55 5.83 -8.81 7.55
CA ALA A 55 6.41 -9.61 8.62
C ALA A 55 6.15 -11.11 8.42
N THR A 56 4.93 -11.49 7.99
CA THR A 56 4.58 -12.90 7.74
C THR A 56 5.35 -13.50 6.57
N ILE A 57 5.56 -12.72 5.49
CA ILE A 57 6.34 -13.16 4.33
C ILE A 57 7.83 -13.26 4.66
N LEU A 58 8.36 -12.31 5.44
CA LEU A 58 9.76 -12.31 5.88
C LEU A 58 10.06 -13.48 6.81
N ASN A 59 9.15 -13.80 7.74
CA ASN A 59 9.32 -14.89 8.69
C ASN A 59 9.00 -16.28 8.10
N GLY A 60 8.46 -16.36 6.88
CA GLY A 60 8.17 -17.63 6.19
C GLY A 60 7.03 -18.46 6.81
N THR A 61 6.35 -17.97 7.85
CA THR A 61 5.34 -18.72 8.62
C THR A 61 4.01 -18.87 7.87
N GLY A 62 3.71 -17.95 6.95
CA GLY A 62 2.48 -17.95 6.15
C GLY A 62 1.18 -17.67 6.94
N ARG A 63 1.25 -17.53 8.27
CA ARG A 63 0.16 -17.09 9.16
C ARG A 63 0.62 -15.90 10.00
N VAL A 64 -0.29 -14.94 10.18
CA VAL A 64 -0.04 -13.77 11.03
C VAL A 64 0.06 -14.22 12.48
N GLN A 65 1.21 -14.01 13.10
CA GLN A 65 1.42 -14.26 14.52
C GLN A 65 1.10 -12.99 15.32
N ILE A 66 -0.03 -12.99 16.01
CA ILE A 66 -0.49 -11.86 16.83
C ILE A 66 0.38 -11.72 18.10
N SER A 67 0.91 -12.85 18.61
CA SER A 67 1.75 -12.91 19.83
C SER A 67 3.20 -12.47 19.62
N GLN A 68 3.67 -12.36 18.38
CA GLN A 68 4.99 -11.83 18.10
C GLN A 68 4.96 -10.30 18.32
N GLY A 69 5.85 -9.81 19.18
CA GLY A 69 6.00 -8.38 19.46
C GLY A 69 6.18 -7.56 18.17
N MET A 70 5.81 -6.28 18.22
CA MET A 70 5.80 -5.38 17.05
C MET A 70 7.19 -4.83 16.72
N VAL A 71 8.15 -5.73 16.50
CA VAL A 71 9.54 -5.37 16.19
C VAL A 71 9.60 -4.56 14.90
N GLY A 72 10.27 -3.41 14.96
CA GLY A 72 10.46 -2.53 13.81
C GLY A 72 9.22 -1.74 13.37
N PHE A 73 8.07 -1.86 14.06
CA PHE A 73 6.82 -1.22 13.66
C PHE A 73 6.89 0.32 13.70
N GLY A 74 7.49 0.90 14.75
CA GLY A 74 7.66 2.36 14.83
C GLY A 74 8.48 2.91 13.67
N GLY A 75 9.59 2.25 13.32
CA GLY A 75 10.40 2.60 12.16
C GLY A 75 9.66 2.39 10.84
N TYR A 76 8.84 1.33 10.73
CA TYR A 76 8.00 1.09 9.56
C TYR A 76 6.97 2.20 9.35
N ILE A 77 6.25 2.61 10.40
CA ILE A 77 5.30 3.73 10.33
C ILE A 77 6.03 5.00 9.91
N TRP A 78 7.12 5.33 10.62
CA TRP A 78 7.84 6.58 10.38
C TRP A 78 8.35 6.70 8.95
N LYS A 79 8.94 5.62 8.41
CA LYS A 79 9.44 5.61 7.02
C LYS A 79 8.32 5.70 5.99
N ASN A 80 7.19 5.01 6.21
CA ASN A 80 6.03 5.16 5.32
C ASN A 80 5.42 6.56 5.40
N PHE A 81 5.39 7.17 6.58
CA PHE A 81 4.93 8.54 6.77
C PHE A 81 5.82 9.53 6.01
N LEU A 82 7.14 9.38 6.08
CA LEU A 82 8.08 10.20 5.30
C LEU A 82 7.87 10.04 3.78
N ILE A 83 7.68 8.80 3.30
CA ILE A 83 7.37 8.56 1.89
C ILE A 83 6.06 9.27 1.50
N LEU A 84 5.01 9.12 2.31
CA LEU A 84 3.72 9.77 2.05
C LEU A 84 3.85 11.31 2.03
N LEU A 85 4.61 11.88 2.97
CA LEU A 85 4.80 13.33 3.03
C LEU A 85 5.46 13.86 1.75
N VAL A 86 6.49 13.18 1.25
CA VAL A 86 7.13 13.53 -0.03
C VAL A 86 6.14 13.41 -1.19
N VAL A 87 5.34 12.33 -1.22
CA VAL A 87 4.32 12.14 -2.26
C VAL A 87 3.31 13.27 -2.23
N MET A 88 2.79 13.64 -1.06
CA MET A 88 1.82 14.72 -0.90
C MET A 88 2.42 16.07 -1.29
N ALA A 89 3.66 16.34 -0.91
CA ALA A 89 4.37 17.56 -1.31
C ALA A 89 4.48 17.68 -2.83
N VAL A 90 4.76 16.59 -3.55
CA VAL A 90 4.84 16.63 -5.02
C VAL A 90 3.45 16.64 -5.67
N ALA A 91 2.54 15.79 -5.20
CA ALA A 91 1.20 15.63 -5.79
C ALA A 91 0.31 16.86 -5.60
N ILE A 92 0.46 17.60 -4.50
CA ILE A 92 -0.28 18.84 -4.24
C ILE A 92 0.56 20.07 -4.58
N GLY A 93 1.81 20.10 -4.14
CA GLY A 93 2.70 21.25 -4.34
C GLY A 93 3.07 21.47 -5.81
N GLY A 94 3.23 20.41 -6.60
CA GLY A 94 3.47 20.51 -8.04
C GLY A 94 2.36 21.28 -8.75
N PRO A 95 1.10 20.80 -8.72
CA PRO A 95 -0.04 21.50 -9.31
C PRO A 95 -0.17 22.95 -8.87
N LEU A 96 -0.02 23.22 -7.56
CA LEU A 96 -0.10 24.57 -7.02
C LEU A 96 1.01 25.48 -7.59
N ALA A 97 2.23 24.98 -7.69
CA ALA A 97 3.36 25.72 -8.28
C ALA A 97 3.16 26.03 -9.78
N PHE A 98 2.43 25.17 -10.50
CA PHE A 98 2.09 25.37 -11.91
C PHE A 98 0.75 26.10 -12.13
N GLY A 99 0.19 26.74 -11.09
CA GLY A 99 -0.99 27.60 -11.23
C GLY A 99 -2.34 26.87 -11.27
N ALA A 100 -2.38 25.58 -10.93
CA ALA A 100 -3.62 24.79 -10.88
C ALA A 100 -4.61 25.23 -9.78
N ALA A 101 -4.23 26.20 -8.94
CA ALA A 101 -5.13 26.84 -7.98
C ALA A 101 -6.31 27.55 -8.67
N SER A 102 -6.19 27.85 -9.96
CA SER A 102 -7.25 28.44 -10.79
C SER A 102 -8.26 27.43 -11.34
N PHE A 103 -8.01 26.13 -11.18
CA PHE A 103 -8.90 25.08 -11.67
C PHE A 103 -10.14 24.91 -10.79
N SER A 104 -11.20 24.31 -11.36
CA SER A 104 -12.33 23.86 -10.55
C SER A 104 -11.84 22.84 -9.52
N MET A 105 -12.47 22.82 -8.35
CA MET A 105 -12.11 21.91 -7.26
C MET A 105 -12.05 20.44 -7.72
N GLY A 106 -13.01 20.01 -8.55
CA GLY A 106 -13.02 18.66 -9.12
C GLY A 106 -11.82 18.38 -10.03
N ALA A 107 -11.48 19.31 -10.93
CA ALA A 107 -10.32 19.15 -11.81
C ALA A 107 -9.00 19.15 -11.03
N PHE A 108 -8.89 19.99 -9.99
CA PHE A 108 -7.75 20.02 -9.09
C PHE A 108 -7.59 18.69 -8.33
N LEU A 109 -8.68 18.15 -7.78
CA LEU A 109 -8.67 16.86 -7.07
C LEU A 109 -8.33 15.69 -8.00
N LEU A 110 -8.87 15.67 -9.22
CA LEU A 110 -8.53 14.64 -10.21
C LEU A 110 -7.04 14.70 -10.60
N LEU A 111 -6.49 15.89 -10.78
CA LEU A 111 -5.10 16.08 -11.14
C LEU A 111 -4.16 15.68 -9.99
N CYS A 112 -4.43 16.12 -8.76
CA CYS A 112 -3.70 15.71 -7.55
C CYS A 112 -3.80 14.19 -7.33
N GLY A 113 -4.98 13.61 -7.48
CA GLY A 113 -5.22 12.17 -7.35
C GLY A 113 -4.49 11.35 -8.42
N GLY A 114 -4.48 11.81 -9.67
CA GLY A 114 -3.74 11.20 -10.76
C GLY A 114 -2.23 11.22 -10.52
N LEU A 115 -1.69 12.37 -10.09
CA LEU A 115 -0.28 12.48 -9.71
C LEU A 115 0.06 11.57 -8.53
N PHE A 116 -0.78 11.52 -7.50
CA PHE A 116 -0.62 10.60 -6.39
C PHE A 116 -0.57 9.14 -6.86
N ALA A 117 -1.49 8.73 -7.74
CA ALA A 117 -1.55 7.37 -8.29
C ALA A 117 -0.30 6.96 -9.08
N ILE A 118 0.49 7.92 -9.59
CA ILE A 118 1.73 7.66 -10.32
C ILE A 118 2.94 7.75 -9.39
N ILE A 119 3.06 8.83 -8.63
CA ILE A 119 4.22 9.14 -7.79
C ILE A 119 4.33 8.16 -6.62
N TYR A 120 3.21 7.75 -6.03
CA TYR A 120 3.22 6.87 -4.88
C TYR A 120 3.79 5.47 -5.22
N PRO A 121 3.29 4.75 -6.25
CA PRO A 121 3.91 3.50 -6.67
C PRO A 121 5.36 3.66 -7.14
N LEU A 122 5.71 4.81 -7.73
CA LEU A 122 7.07 5.11 -8.18
C LEU A 122 8.05 5.19 -7.00
N LEU A 123 7.70 5.96 -5.97
CA LEU A 123 8.50 6.07 -4.76
C LEU A 123 8.56 4.75 -3.98
N LEU A 124 7.47 3.98 -3.94
CA LEU A 124 7.48 2.64 -3.36
C LEU A 124 8.36 1.65 -4.16
N ALA A 125 8.41 1.76 -5.49
CA ALA A 125 9.25 0.88 -6.31
C ALA A 125 10.75 1.14 -6.08
N LEU A 126 11.12 2.39 -5.81
CA LEU A 126 12.49 2.83 -5.55
C LEU A 126 12.91 2.65 -4.09
N VAL A 127 12.09 3.08 -3.14
CA VAL A 127 12.46 3.18 -1.72
C VAL A 127 11.52 2.36 -0.81
N GLY A 128 10.51 1.67 -1.35
CA GLY A 128 9.56 0.87 -0.56
C GLY A 128 10.17 -0.36 0.13
N THR A 129 11.41 -0.73 -0.18
CA THR A 129 12.17 -1.72 0.59
C THR A 129 12.73 -1.12 1.90
N TRP A 130 12.79 0.20 2.03
CA TRP A 130 13.32 0.90 3.21
C TRP A 130 12.45 0.72 4.47
N PRO A 131 11.10 0.80 4.43
CA PRO A 131 10.28 0.41 5.58
C PRO A 131 10.46 -1.07 5.94
N THR A 132 10.59 -1.92 4.93
CA THR A 132 10.73 -3.38 5.08
C THR A 132 12.02 -3.75 5.85
N THR A 133 13.10 -2.97 5.72
CA THR A 133 14.36 -3.21 6.46
C THR A 133 14.19 -3.13 7.97
N GLY A 134 13.28 -2.25 8.44
CA GLY A 134 12.99 -2.10 9.86
C GLY A 134 12.33 -3.35 10.45
N ILE A 135 11.48 -4.02 9.67
CA ILE A 135 10.82 -5.27 10.06
C ILE A 135 11.83 -6.42 10.09
N ALA A 136 12.73 -6.46 9.11
CA ALA A 136 13.78 -7.48 9.01
C ALA A 136 14.94 -7.30 10.02
N GLY A 137 14.94 -6.23 10.83
CA GLY A 137 16.03 -5.92 11.75
C GLY A 137 17.32 -5.44 11.08
N SER A 138 17.29 -5.11 9.79
CA SER A 138 18.44 -4.67 9.01
C SER A 138 18.64 -3.15 9.16
N LYS A 139 19.87 -2.71 9.49
CA LYS A 139 20.25 -1.29 9.65
C LYS A 139 20.40 -0.52 8.33
N SER A 140 19.93 -1.12 7.24
CA SER A 140 20.11 -0.60 5.89
C SER A 140 19.45 0.78 5.70
N GLY A 141 20.26 1.72 5.21
CA GLY A 141 19.89 3.11 4.98
C GLY A 141 19.04 3.34 3.72
N LEU A 142 18.64 4.60 3.51
CA LEU A 142 17.82 4.99 2.34
C LEU A 142 18.58 4.81 1.02
N ALA A 143 19.89 5.10 0.99
CA ALA A 143 20.73 4.91 -0.20
C ALA A 143 20.78 3.43 -0.64
N GLU A 144 20.90 2.50 0.30
CA GLU A 144 20.89 1.06 0.02
C GLU A 144 19.50 0.58 -0.42
N ALA A 145 18.42 1.15 0.14
CA ALA A 145 17.07 0.86 -0.34
C ALA A 145 16.87 1.33 -1.79
N PHE A 146 17.38 2.52 -2.12
CA PHE A 146 17.34 3.06 -3.47
C PHE A 146 18.13 2.23 -4.48
N ALA A 147 19.34 1.80 -4.13
CA ALA A 147 20.15 0.89 -4.97
C ALA A 147 19.40 -0.42 -5.27
N ARG A 148 18.74 -1.01 -4.25
CA ARG A 148 17.86 -2.18 -4.43
C ARG A 148 16.62 -1.87 -5.27
N GLY A 149 16.14 -0.63 -5.20
CA GLY A 149 15.01 -0.12 -5.96
C GLY A 149 15.27 -0.07 -7.47
N GLN A 150 16.46 0.40 -7.86
CA GLN A 150 16.89 0.59 -9.24
C GLN A 150 16.95 -0.72 -10.03
N HIS A 151 17.49 -1.78 -9.42
CA HIS A 151 17.53 -3.10 -10.07
C HIS A 151 16.12 -3.68 -10.19
N GLY A 152 15.66 -3.89 -11.42
CA GLY A 152 14.30 -4.38 -11.69
C GLY A 152 13.21 -3.35 -11.33
N PHE A 153 13.51 -2.06 -11.44
CA PHE A 153 12.57 -0.97 -11.16
C PHE A 153 11.26 -1.12 -11.94
N LEU A 154 11.32 -1.20 -13.27
CA LEU A 154 10.13 -1.22 -14.15
C LEU A 154 9.13 -2.34 -13.81
N PRO A 155 9.53 -3.62 -13.70
CA PRO A 155 8.58 -4.68 -13.32
C PRO A 155 8.07 -4.53 -11.88
N THR A 156 8.85 -3.93 -10.97
CA THR A 156 8.36 -3.64 -9.60
C THR A 156 7.32 -2.53 -9.62
N PHE A 157 7.59 -1.45 -10.35
CA PHE A 157 6.71 -0.31 -10.51
C PHE A 157 5.37 -0.74 -11.11
N LEU A 158 5.37 -1.47 -12.23
CA LEU A 158 4.14 -1.93 -12.87
C LEU A 158 3.30 -2.81 -11.93
N ARG A 159 3.94 -3.66 -11.12
CA ARG A 159 3.25 -4.48 -10.11
C ARG A 159 2.66 -3.62 -9.01
N LEU A 160 3.41 -2.67 -8.46
CA LEU A 160 2.91 -1.77 -7.41
C LEU A 160 1.80 -0.86 -7.93
N PHE A 161 1.95 -0.34 -9.15
CA PHE A 161 0.94 0.43 -9.84
C PHE A 161 -0.35 -0.38 -10.01
N ALA A 162 -0.27 -1.60 -10.54
CA ALA A 162 -1.43 -2.48 -10.64
C ALA A 162 -2.04 -2.80 -9.26
N GLY A 163 -1.23 -3.04 -8.24
CA GLY A 163 -1.72 -3.34 -6.89
C GLY A 163 -2.40 -2.17 -6.19
N ILE A 164 -1.99 -0.93 -6.47
CA ILE A 164 -2.46 0.27 -5.77
C ILE A 164 -3.54 1.01 -6.57
N VAL A 165 -3.42 1.08 -7.89
CA VAL A 165 -4.27 1.92 -8.76
C VAL A 165 -5.44 1.12 -9.34
N LEU A 166 -5.28 -0.18 -9.60
CA LEU A 166 -6.36 -0.99 -10.16
C LEU A 166 -7.55 -1.11 -9.19
N PRO A 167 -7.38 -1.34 -7.86
CA PRO A 167 -8.49 -1.36 -6.92
C PRO A 167 -9.37 -0.09 -6.91
N PRO A 168 -8.82 1.14 -6.77
CA PRO A 168 -9.64 2.35 -6.84
C PRO A 168 -10.19 2.61 -8.24
N ALA A 169 -9.46 2.29 -9.32
CA ALA A 169 -9.98 2.43 -10.68
C ALA A 169 -11.21 1.55 -10.95
N VAL A 170 -11.18 0.29 -10.49
CA VAL A 170 -12.33 -0.61 -10.57
C VAL A 170 -13.47 -0.11 -9.69
N SER A 171 -13.19 0.37 -8.48
CA SER A 171 -14.20 0.94 -7.60
C SER A 171 -14.88 2.17 -8.22
N PHE A 172 -14.11 3.06 -8.84
CA PHE A 172 -14.62 4.23 -9.55
C PHE A 172 -15.49 3.84 -10.75
N LEU A 173 -15.06 2.84 -11.52
CA LEU A 173 -15.82 2.31 -12.64
C LEU A 173 -17.15 1.67 -12.19
N LEU A 174 -17.14 0.93 -11.08
CA LEU A 174 -18.36 0.37 -10.50
C LEU A 174 -19.33 1.46 -10.03
N MET A 175 -18.84 2.53 -9.40
CA MET A 175 -19.65 3.69 -9.03
C MET A 175 -20.23 4.40 -10.25
N ALA A 176 -19.44 4.59 -11.31
CA ALA A 176 -19.90 5.20 -12.55
C ALA A 176 -21.00 4.38 -13.25
N ILE A 177 -20.89 3.04 -13.23
CA ILE A 177 -21.93 2.14 -13.76
C ILE A 177 -23.20 2.21 -12.89
N ALA A 178 -23.07 2.23 -11.57
CA ALA A 178 -24.23 2.35 -10.68
C ALA A 178 -24.98 3.67 -10.92
N ALA A 179 -24.23 4.78 -11.05
CA ALA A 179 -24.78 6.10 -11.36
C ALA A 179 -25.50 6.13 -12.72
N SER A 180 -24.96 5.47 -13.75
CA SER A 180 -25.60 5.43 -15.08
C SER A 180 -26.91 4.63 -15.09
N MET A 181 -27.08 3.71 -14.15
CA MET A 181 -28.34 2.98 -13.92
C MET A 181 -29.30 3.71 -12.97
N SER A 182 -29.07 5.00 -12.69
CA SER A 182 -29.85 5.83 -11.76
C SER A 182 -29.86 5.33 -10.30
N TYR A 183 -28.90 4.47 -9.93
CA TYR A 183 -28.68 4.16 -8.52
C TYR A 183 -27.87 5.29 -7.88
N GLU A 184 -28.43 5.87 -6.82
CA GLU A 184 -27.68 6.75 -5.94
C GLU A 184 -26.64 5.90 -5.19
N ALA A 185 -25.37 6.02 -5.58
CA ALA A 185 -24.26 5.20 -5.08
C ALA A 185 -23.14 6.02 -4.41
N ASP A 186 -23.34 7.33 -4.27
CA ASP A 186 -22.34 8.28 -3.78
C ASP A 186 -22.24 8.29 -2.24
N ALA A 187 -23.33 7.88 -1.56
CA ALA A 187 -23.46 7.87 -0.11
C ALA A 187 -24.18 6.61 0.38
N VAL A 188 -23.73 6.02 1.49
CA VAL A 188 -24.41 4.91 2.18
C VAL A 188 -25.69 5.39 2.86
N PHE A 189 -25.71 6.61 3.38
CA PHE A 189 -26.88 7.25 3.96
C PHE A 189 -27.50 8.24 2.96
N GLN A 190 -28.73 7.96 2.55
CA GLN A 190 -29.49 8.83 1.65
C GLN A 190 -30.85 9.12 2.27
N GLY A 191 -31.12 10.40 2.56
CA GLY A 191 -32.38 10.82 3.18
C GLY A 191 -32.72 10.10 4.50
N GLY A 192 -31.69 9.72 5.28
CA GLY A 192 -31.84 8.98 6.54
C GLY A 192 -32.08 7.47 6.40
N LYS A 193 -32.02 6.92 5.17
CA LYS A 193 -32.10 5.47 4.90
C LYS A 193 -30.76 4.95 4.40
N ILE A 194 -30.47 3.69 4.70
CA ILE A 194 -29.27 2.99 4.22
C ILE A 194 -29.54 2.50 2.80
N SER A 195 -28.71 2.93 1.83
CA SER A 195 -28.73 2.40 0.47
C SER A 195 -28.00 1.04 0.42
N PRO A 196 -28.70 -0.08 0.14
CA PRO A 196 -28.07 -1.39 0.10
C PRO A 196 -27.07 -1.50 -1.06
N VAL A 197 -27.31 -0.80 -2.17
CA VAL A 197 -26.41 -0.78 -3.34
C VAL A 197 -25.10 -0.08 -2.99
N ALA A 198 -25.16 1.10 -2.37
CA ALA A 198 -23.96 1.82 -1.94
C ALA A 198 -23.16 1.02 -0.89
N LEU A 199 -23.85 0.34 0.03
CA LEU A 199 -23.18 -0.51 1.04
C LEU A 199 -22.46 -1.71 0.39
N VAL A 200 -23.07 -2.38 -0.60
CA VAL A 200 -22.42 -3.48 -1.32
C VAL A 200 -21.20 -2.98 -2.10
N LEU A 201 -21.32 -1.84 -2.78
CA LEU A 201 -20.19 -1.22 -3.50
C LEU A 201 -19.06 -0.82 -2.55
N LEU A 202 -19.37 -0.30 -1.36
CA LEU A 202 -18.40 0.00 -0.33
C LEU A 202 -17.65 -1.27 0.11
N VAL A 203 -18.36 -2.36 0.41
CA VAL A 203 -17.75 -3.64 0.82
C VAL A 203 -16.83 -4.18 -0.28
N ILE A 204 -17.27 -4.13 -1.54
CA ILE A 204 -16.45 -4.55 -2.69
C ILE A 204 -15.20 -3.67 -2.78
N SER A 205 -15.34 -2.35 -2.71
CA SER A 205 -14.24 -1.40 -2.79
C SER A 205 -13.20 -1.61 -1.69
N GLN A 206 -13.64 -1.75 -0.43
CA GLN A 206 -12.76 -2.01 0.72
C GLN A 206 -12.08 -3.38 0.62
N SER A 207 -12.77 -4.38 0.07
CA SER A 207 -12.18 -5.70 -0.19
C SER A 207 -11.07 -5.61 -1.25
N LEU A 208 -11.34 -4.95 -2.38
CA LEU A 208 -10.35 -4.73 -3.45
C LEU A 208 -9.15 -3.93 -2.93
N GLY A 209 -9.39 -2.86 -2.17
CA GLY A 209 -8.33 -2.05 -1.55
C GLY A 209 -7.45 -2.88 -0.61
N THR A 210 -8.06 -3.71 0.24
CA THR A 210 -7.33 -4.59 1.15
C THR A 210 -6.48 -5.63 0.40
N LEU A 211 -7.02 -6.21 -0.68
CA LEU A 211 -6.27 -7.11 -1.55
C LEU A 211 -5.09 -6.40 -2.23
N GLY A 212 -5.29 -5.16 -2.68
CA GLY A 212 -4.24 -4.30 -3.24
C GLY A 212 -3.10 -4.05 -2.26
N ILE A 213 -3.42 -3.68 -1.02
CA ILE A 213 -2.44 -3.49 0.07
C ILE A 213 -1.66 -4.78 0.33
N CYS A 214 -2.35 -5.92 0.40
CA CYS A 214 -1.71 -7.22 0.58
C CYS A 214 -0.76 -7.54 -0.57
N TYR A 215 -1.18 -7.30 -1.81
CA TYR A 215 -0.36 -7.54 -3.00
C TYR A 215 0.89 -6.65 -3.02
N ALA A 216 0.72 -5.34 -2.81
CA ALA A 216 1.84 -4.39 -2.75
C ALA A 216 2.84 -4.77 -1.65
N SER A 217 2.33 -5.17 -0.48
CA SER A 217 3.15 -5.61 0.65
C SER A 217 3.94 -6.88 0.36
N VAL A 218 3.34 -7.87 -0.31
CA VAL A 218 4.04 -9.09 -0.78
C VAL A 218 5.14 -8.73 -1.79
N VAL A 219 4.85 -7.84 -2.75
CA VAL A 219 5.83 -7.41 -3.76
C VAL A 219 7.05 -6.75 -3.10
N LEU A 220 6.85 -5.86 -2.13
CA LEU A 220 7.93 -5.20 -1.40
C LEU A 220 8.75 -6.18 -0.55
N ALA A 221 8.08 -7.08 0.19
CA ALA A 221 8.75 -8.09 1.01
C ALA A 221 9.60 -9.05 0.16
N ARG A 222 9.08 -9.52 -0.97
CA ARG A 222 9.83 -10.40 -1.87
C ARG A 222 10.97 -9.69 -2.57
N LYS A 223 10.78 -8.43 -3.00
CA LYS A 223 11.88 -7.63 -3.56
C LYS A 223 13.02 -7.47 -2.55
N PHE A 224 12.68 -7.21 -1.29
CA PHE A 224 13.65 -7.17 -0.21
C PHE A 224 14.41 -8.51 -0.06
N GLN A 225 13.69 -9.64 0.03
CA GLN A 225 14.33 -10.96 0.16
C GLN A 225 15.25 -11.30 -1.02
N PHE A 226 14.82 -11.07 -2.27
CA PHE A 226 15.66 -11.31 -3.44
C PHE A 226 16.94 -10.47 -3.41
N SER A 227 16.83 -9.21 -2.98
CA SER A 227 17.98 -8.33 -2.88
C SER A 227 18.97 -8.72 -1.77
N GLU A 228 18.49 -9.26 -0.64
CA GLU A 228 19.37 -9.75 0.42
C GLU A 228 20.06 -11.07 0.04
N VAL A 229 19.34 -11.97 -0.64
CA VAL A 229 19.94 -13.20 -1.17
C VAL A 229 21.06 -12.88 -2.16
N ALA A 230 20.82 -11.96 -3.10
CA ALA A 230 21.82 -11.53 -4.07
C ALA A 230 23.05 -10.88 -3.41
N ARG A 231 22.84 -10.10 -2.34
CA ARG A 231 23.94 -9.48 -1.58
C ARG A 231 24.78 -10.50 -0.81
N ASN A 232 24.12 -11.49 -0.20
CA ASN A 232 24.83 -12.53 0.55
C ASN A 232 25.62 -13.45 -0.39
N SER A 233 25.12 -13.73 -1.60
CA SER A 233 25.88 -14.49 -2.61
C SER A 233 27.10 -13.74 -3.14
N SER A 234 27.01 -12.42 -3.35
CA SER A 234 28.16 -11.64 -3.82
C SER A 234 29.23 -11.47 -2.74
N GLN A 235 28.82 -11.33 -1.47
CA GLN A 235 29.75 -11.36 -0.33
C GLN A 235 30.44 -12.72 -0.16
N GLY A 236 29.71 -13.82 -0.34
CA GLY A 236 30.28 -15.17 -0.29
C GLY A 236 31.35 -15.39 -1.38
N ASN A 237 31.10 -14.94 -2.60
CA ASN A 237 32.07 -15.03 -3.69
C ASN A 237 33.30 -14.15 -3.45
N ALA A 238 33.10 -12.91 -2.99
CA ALA A 238 34.21 -12.01 -2.67
C ALA A 238 35.11 -12.53 -1.53
N VAL A 239 34.51 -13.18 -0.51
CA VAL A 239 35.29 -13.82 0.56
C VAL A 239 36.04 -15.05 0.06
N SER A 240 35.45 -15.81 -0.87
CA SER A 240 36.14 -16.95 -1.50
C SER A 240 37.33 -16.52 -2.37
N GLU A 241 37.17 -15.47 -3.17
CA GLU A 241 38.26 -14.92 -4.00
C GLU A 241 39.40 -14.35 -3.14
N ILE A 242 39.09 -13.66 -2.05
CA ILE A 242 40.10 -13.20 -1.10
C ILE A 242 40.84 -14.40 -0.48
N SER A 243 40.14 -15.49 -0.13
CA SER A 243 40.77 -16.67 0.45
C SER A 243 41.67 -17.45 -0.53
N GLU A 244 41.42 -17.36 -1.84
CA GLU A 244 42.29 -17.95 -2.87
C GLU A 244 43.53 -17.10 -3.16
N ILE A 245 43.45 -15.78 -3.04
CA ILE A 245 44.60 -14.88 -3.23
C ILE A 245 45.65 -15.02 -2.10
N PHE A 246 45.23 -15.44 -0.91
CA PHE A 246 46.09 -15.62 0.26
C PHE A 246 46.59 -17.07 0.46
N ARG A 247 46.49 -17.93 -0.56
CA ARG A 247 46.97 -19.33 -0.52
C ARG A 247 48.10 -19.55 -1.51
#